data_AF-A0A6G4XM44-F1
#
_entry.id   AF-A0A6G4XM44-F1
#
_cell.length_a   1.000
_cell.length_b   1.000
_cell.length_c   1.000
_cell.angle_alpha   90.00
_cell.angle_beta   90.00
_cell.angle_gamma   90.00
#
_symmetry.space_group_name_H-M   'P 1'
#
loop_
_entity.id
_entity.type
_entity.pdbx_description
1 polymer ?
#
loop_
_entity_poly.entity_id
_entity_poly.type
_entity_poly.pdbx_seq_one_letter_code
_entity_poly.pdbx_strand_id
1 'polypeptide(L)'
;MCTHQPSCPTADRPDREAARVVASHPEQGWSRLCNGTILFDDTGELLPGGEIVAPHRPTLTLIPSQPGGPMSATSHAKRIVSAAA
;
A
#
# COMPACT_ATOMS: atom_id res chain seq x y z
N MET A 1 17.94 8.49 6.51
CA MET A 1 17.50 8.44 7.93
C MET A 1 17.03 9.83 8.33
N CYS A 2 15.82 9.96 8.87
CA CYS A 2 15.25 11.23 9.34
C CYS A 2 15.69 11.53 10.79
N THR A 3 15.59 12.79 11.23
CA THR A 3 15.98 13.25 12.58
C THR A 3 14.82 13.33 13.58
N HIS A 4 13.69 12.69 13.29
CA HIS A 4 12.50 12.72 14.15
C HIS A 4 12.71 11.98 15.47
N GLN A 5 12.10 12.51 16.54
CA GLN A 5 12.03 11.88 17.86
C GLN A 5 10.55 11.67 18.25
N PRO A 6 10.11 10.44 18.58
CA PRO A 6 10.84 9.18 18.47
C PRO A 6 11.26 8.86 17.02
N SER A 7 12.28 8.00 16.87
CA SER A 7 12.77 7.59 15.55
C SER A 7 11.65 6.93 14.74
N CYS A 8 11.48 7.36 13.50
CA CYS A 8 10.49 6.75 12.62
C CYS A 8 10.86 5.31 12.24
N PRO A 9 9.86 4.42 12.07
CA PRO A 9 10.10 3.08 11.58
C PRO A 9 10.65 3.11 10.15
N THR A 10 11.50 2.13 9.84
CA THR A 10 12.01 1.90 8.49
C THR A 10 10.91 1.34 7.58
N ALA A 11 11.07 1.48 6.27
CA ALA A 11 10.04 1.07 5.30
C ALA A 11 9.83 -0.45 5.21
N ASP A 12 10.78 -1.26 5.66
CA ASP A 12 10.66 -2.73 5.70
C ASP A 12 9.80 -3.23 6.88
N ARG A 13 9.59 -2.41 7.91
CA ARG A 13 8.83 -2.81 9.10
C ARG A 13 7.32 -2.79 8.86
N PRO A 14 6.54 -3.65 9.55
CA PRO A 14 5.09 -3.67 9.40
C PRO A 14 4.39 -2.38 9.86
N ASP A 15 5.01 -1.60 10.75
CA ASP A 15 4.51 -0.32 11.27
C ASP A 15 5.01 0.89 10.47
N ARG A 16 5.50 0.71 9.23
CA ARG A 16 6.13 1.76 8.40
C ARG A 16 5.28 3.00 8.17
N GLU A 17 3.95 2.87 8.17
CA GLU A 17 2.99 3.95 7.99
C GLU A 17 3.01 4.97 9.15
N ALA A 18 3.56 4.59 10.31
CA ALA A 18 3.72 5.49 11.46
C ALA A 18 4.87 6.51 11.29
N ALA A 19 5.61 6.47 10.19
CA ALA A 19 6.60 7.49 9.85
C ALA A 19 5.95 8.86 9.59
N ARG A 20 6.70 9.95 9.80
CA ARG A 20 6.15 11.31 9.64
C ARG A 20 5.94 11.65 8.17
N VAL A 21 4.80 12.27 7.85
CA VAL A 21 4.53 12.88 6.54
C VAL A 21 5.50 14.05 6.33
N VAL A 22 6.19 14.05 5.18
CA VAL A 22 7.11 15.13 4.75
C VAL A 22 6.65 15.85 3.48
N ALA A 23 5.71 15.27 2.75
CA ALA A 23 4.96 15.94 1.69
C ALA A 23 3.55 15.34 1.62
N SER A 24 2.54 16.18 1.46
CA SER A 24 1.14 15.77 1.33
C SER A 24 0.55 16.38 0.08
N HIS A 25 -0.13 15.57 -0.72
CA HIS A 25 -0.78 15.94 -1.98
C HIS A 25 -2.20 15.35 -2.00
N PRO A 26 -3.10 15.87 -1.16
CA PRO A 26 -4.48 15.37 -1.07
C PRO A 26 -5.22 15.49 -2.40
N GLU A 27 -4.88 16.48 -3.24
CA GLU A 27 -5.45 16.62 -4.59
C GLU A 27 -5.04 15.50 -5.55
N GLN A 28 -3.98 14.75 -5.23
CA GLN A 28 -3.49 13.61 -6.00
C GLN A 28 -3.71 12.27 -5.30
N GLY A 29 -4.22 12.29 -4.06
CA GLY A 29 -4.58 11.08 -3.32
C GLY A 29 -3.43 10.43 -2.52
N TRP A 30 -2.34 11.15 -2.23
CA TRP A 30 -1.17 10.55 -1.58
C TRP A 30 -0.38 11.48 -0.65
N SER A 31 0.38 10.87 0.26
CA SER A 31 1.36 11.53 1.13
C SER A 31 2.66 10.75 1.15
N ARG A 32 3.80 11.45 1.09
CA ARG A 32 5.13 10.87 1.21
C ARG A 32 5.63 10.93 2.65
N LEU A 33 6.07 9.80 3.17
CA LEU A 33 6.64 9.67 4.51
C LEU A 33 8.16 9.84 4.49
N CYS A 34 8.73 10.19 5.64
CA CYS A 34 10.16 10.45 5.79
C CYS A 34 11.05 9.21 5.60
N ASN A 35 10.47 8.00 5.71
CA ASN A 35 11.15 6.74 5.41
C ASN A 35 11.12 6.37 3.90
N GLY A 36 10.52 7.23 3.07
CA GLY A 36 10.42 7.07 1.62
C GLY A 36 9.15 6.38 1.13
N THR A 37 8.33 5.85 2.03
CA THR A 37 7.04 5.23 1.69
C THR A 37 6.06 6.28 1.16
N ILE A 38 5.33 5.96 0.10
CA ILE A 38 4.17 6.73 -0.35
C ILE A 38 2.92 6.04 0.19
N LEU A 39 2.16 6.76 1.02
CA LEU A 39 0.88 6.34 1.55
C LEU A 39 -0.24 6.93 0.67
N PHE A 40 -1.09 6.08 0.14
CA PHE A 40 -2.27 6.48 -0.63
C PHE A 40 -3.49 6.63 0.29
N ASP A 41 -4.44 7.49 -0.08
CA ASP A 41 -5.65 7.74 0.71
C ASP A 41 -6.53 6.49 0.90
N ASP A 42 -6.37 5.48 0.03
CA ASP A 42 -7.08 4.21 0.17
C ASP A 42 -6.35 3.20 1.05
N THR A 43 -5.33 3.62 1.81
CA THR A 43 -4.43 2.80 2.67
C THR A 43 -3.43 1.92 1.91
N GLY A 44 -3.37 2.01 0.58
CA GLY A 44 -2.30 1.39 -0.18
C GLY A 44 -0.94 2.05 0.11
N GLU A 45 0.14 1.31 -0.11
CA GLU A 45 1.50 1.83 0.05
C GLU A 45 2.38 1.50 -1.16
N LEU A 46 3.28 2.43 -1.53
CA LEU A 46 4.40 2.16 -2.43
C LEU A 46 5.70 2.31 -1.62
N LEU A 47 6.44 1.22 -1.48
CA LEU A 47 7.69 1.17 -0.73
C LEU A 47 8.85 1.80 -1.54
N PRO A 48 9.94 2.21 -0.88
CA PRO A 48 11.11 2.78 -1.56
C PRO A 48 11.76 1.86 -2.60
N GLY A 49 11.60 0.53 -2.47
CA GLY A 49 12.09 -0.45 -3.44
C GLY A 49 11.16 -0.64 -4.66
N GLY A 50 10.00 0.00 -4.66
CA GLY A 50 8.97 -0.13 -5.69
C GLY A 50 7.95 -1.23 -5.42
N GLU A 51 8.02 -1.91 -4.28
CA GLU A 51 7.01 -2.89 -3.87
C GLU A 51 5.69 -2.20 -3.54
N ILE A 52 4.59 -2.85 -3.93
CA ILE A 52 3.23 -2.35 -3.71
C ILE A 52 2.61 -3.15 -2.56
N VAL A 53 2.13 -2.44 -1.54
CA VAL A 53 1.26 -3.00 -0.50
C VAL A 53 -0.17 -2.63 -0.86
N ALA A 54 -1.01 -3.65 -1.01
CA ALA A 54 -2.41 -3.44 -1.37
C ALA A 54 -3.18 -2.74 -0.23
N PRO A 55 -4.14 -1.87 -0.56
CA PRO A 55 -5.10 -1.30 0.38
C PRO A 55 -5.67 -2.31 1.37
N HIS A 56 -5.80 -1.93 2.64
CA HIS A 56 -6.52 -2.68 3.67
C HIS A 56 -8.04 -2.55 3.48
N ARG A 57 -8.57 -3.05 2.37
CA ARG A 57 -10.01 -3.16 2.16
C ARG A 57 -10.47 -4.44 2.87
N PRO A 58 -11.49 -4.39 3.75
CA PRO A 58 -12.14 -5.61 4.19
C PRO A 58 -12.63 -6.33 2.93
N THR A 59 -12.07 -7.51 2.68
CA THR A 59 -12.59 -8.37 1.62
C THR A 59 -13.99 -8.74 2.08
N LEU A 60 -15.00 -8.16 1.44
CA LEU A 60 -16.37 -8.64 1.60
C LEU A 60 -16.37 -10.08 1.10
N THR A 61 -16.19 -11.01 2.04
CA THR A 61 -16.42 -12.42 1.78
C THR A 61 -17.93 -12.50 1.60
N LEU A 62 -18.38 -12.43 0.34
CA LEU A 62 -19.72 -12.85 0.00
C LEU A 62 -19.78 -14.30 0.43
N ILE A 63 -20.40 -14.55 1.58
CA ILE A 63 -20.74 -15.88 2.04
C ILE A 63 -21.60 -16.44 0.90
N PRO A 64 -21.10 -17.43 0.13
CA PRO A 64 -21.91 -18.00 -0.93
C PRO A 64 -23.08 -18.65 -0.22
N SER A 65 -24.26 -18.07 -0.38
CA SER A 65 -25.48 -18.68 0.11
C SER A 65 -25.87 -19.83 -0.81
N GLN A 66 -24.97 -20.77 -1.15
CA GLN A 66 -25.28 -22.10 -1.70
C GLN A 66 -24.06 -23.07 -1.69
N PRO A 67 -24.28 -24.38 -1.46
CA PRO A 67 -23.27 -25.41 -1.57
C PRO A 67 -23.13 -25.88 -3.03
N GLY A 68 -21.92 -25.84 -3.58
CA GLY A 68 -21.56 -26.62 -4.76
C GLY A 68 -20.80 -25.87 -5.86
N GLY A 69 -19.50 -26.20 -6.00
CA GLY A 69 -18.73 -26.01 -7.24
C GLY A 69 -17.50 -25.10 -7.11
N PRO A 70 -16.29 -25.56 -7.48
CA PRO A 70 -15.08 -24.75 -7.37
C PRO A 70 -14.95 -23.83 -8.59
N MET A 71 -15.05 -22.53 -8.40
CA MET A 71 -14.49 -21.56 -9.36
C MET A 71 -13.14 -21.09 -8.84
N SER A 72 -12.09 -21.63 -9.45
CA SER A 72 -10.69 -21.26 -9.24
C SER A 72 -10.50 -19.79 -9.63
N ALA A 73 -10.43 -18.90 -8.64
CA ALA A 73 -10.15 -17.49 -8.85
C ALA A 73 -8.64 -17.29 -9.02
N THR A 74 -8.13 -17.44 -10.24
CA THR A 74 -6.80 -16.96 -10.60
C THR A 74 -6.83 -15.44 -10.59
N SER A 75 -6.29 -14.82 -9.54
CA SER A 75 -6.05 -13.38 -9.50
C SER A 75 -5.08 -13.01 -10.61
N HIS A 76 -5.60 -12.37 -11.65
CA HIS A 76 -4.80 -11.87 -12.75
C HIS A 76 -4.06 -10.62 -12.26
N ALA A 77 -2.83 -10.81 -11.77
CA ALA A 77 -1.92 -9.72 -11.47
C ALA A 77 -1.71 -8.92 -12.76
N LYS A 78 -2.36 -7.76 -12.85
CA LYS A 78 -2.26 -6.86 -14.00
C LYS A 78 -0.88 -6.21 -13.96
N ARG A 79 0.09 -6.81 -14.65
CA ARG A 79 1.32 -6.11 -15.06
C ARG A 79 0.90 -4.97 -15.96
N ILE A 80 1.03 -3.73 -15.48
CA ILE A 80 0.92 -2.54 -16.33
C ILE A 80 2.21 -1.74 -16.18
N VAL A 81 3.07 -1.98 -17.17
CA VAL A 81 4.02 -1.06 -17.83
C VAL A 81 4.95 -0.22 -16.97
N SER A 82 6.21 -0.66 -16.92
CA SER A 82 7.38 0.23 -16.85
C SER A 82 7.54 1.00 -18.16
N ALA A 83 7.79 2.31 -18.08
CA ALA A 83 8.68 3.12 -18.93
C ALA A 83 8.41 4.61 -18.67
N ALA A 84 9.33 5.57 -18.78
CA ALA A 84 10.79 5.68 -18.77
C ALA A 84 11.07 7.16 -19.10
N ALA A 85 12.25 7.63 -18.66
CA ALA A 85 12.90 8.92 -18.95
C ALA A 85 12.38 10.16 -18.21
#